data_AF-A0A1B6FPK5-F1
#
_entry.id   AF-A0A1B6FPK5-F1
#
_cell.length_a   1.000
_cell.length_b   1.000
_cell.length_c   1.000
_cell.angle_alpha   90.00
_cell.angle_beta   90.00
_cell.angle_gamma   90.00
#
_symmetry.space_group_name_H-M   'P 1'
#
loop_
_entity.id
_entity.type
_entity.pdbx_description
1 polymer ?
#
loop_
_entity_poly.entity_id
_entity_poly.type
_entity_poly.pdbx_seq_one_letter_code
_entity_poly.pdbx_strand_id
1 'polypeptide(L)'
;WVIVVGVKANIKFGFFAKMHNSNEKKKSVDYLRKQSRRNYLAKRKDDKIAELEDDIRDDEYLFEAEELTEKEREEREYKKRLLSIVKEHDKAKELENIQRYKMPEDRGKNSKNDYVEVDKTESVPFSEQKKWEAERIASAMYSVGAKNVPKSKDEQEYELLIDSEIEFKPKL
;
A
#
# COMPACT_ATOMS: atom_id res chain seq x y z
N TRP A 1 -63.98 38.34 -8.26
CA TRP A 1 -63.81 38.48 -6.81
C TRP A 1 -62.34 38.68 -6.53
N VAL A 2 -62.02 39.83 -5.92
CA VAL A 2 -60.69 40.33 -5.58
C VAL A 2 -60.19 39.60 -4.33
N ILE A 3 -58.95 39.10 -4.32
CA ILE A 3 -58.13 39.13 -3.09
C ILE A 3 -56.66 39.35 -3.47
N VAL A 4 -56.19 40.58 -3.22
CA VAL A 4 -54.78 40.94 -3.08
C VAL A 4 -54.39 40.58 -1.65
N VAL A 5 -53.41 39.67 -1.46
CA VAL A 5 -52.76 39.49 -0.15
C VAL A 5 -51.26 39.70 -0.33
N GLY A 6 -50.80 40.86 0.10
CA GLY A 6 -49.38 41.20 0.16
C GLY A 6 -48.67 40.35 1.21
N VAL A 7 -47.53 39.77 0.83
CA VAL A 7 -46.55 39.20 1.76
C VAL A 7 -45.36 40.14 1.84
N LYS A 8 -45.19 40.75 3.01
CA LYS A 8 -44.11 41.66 3.38
C LYS A 8 -42.76 40.93 3.26
N ALA A 9 -41.88 41.42 2.39
CA ALA A 9 -40.48 41.02 2.39
C ALA A 9 -39.83 41.47 3.71
N ASN A 10 -39.28 40.52 4.48
CA ASN A 10 -38.47 40.81 5.66
C ASN A 10 -37.08 40.21 5.45
N ILE A 11 -36.29 40.87 4.62
CA ILE A 11 -34.90 40.50 4.37
C ILE A 11 -34.07 41.22 5.43
N LYS A 12 -33.91 40.60 6.60
CA LYS A 12 -32.81 40.94 7.50
C LYS A 12 -31.54 40.31 6.94
N PHE A 13 -30.87 41.00 6.03
CA PHE A 13 -29.48 40.69 5.70
C PHE A 13 -28.62 41.15 6.88
N GLY A 14 -28.51 40.29 7.89
CA GLY A 14 -27.53 40.44 8.96
C GLY A 14 -26.15 40.30 8.35
N PHE A 15 -25.48 41.43 8.16
CA PHE A 15 -24.09 41.51 7.75
C PHE A 15 -23.20 40.98 8.90
N PHE A 16 -23.13 39.65 9.04
CA PHE A 16 -22.16 39.03 9.92
C PHE A 16 -20.83 38.91 9.19
N ALA A 17 -20.14 40.04 9.03
CA ALA A 17 -18.74 40.02 8.66
C ALA A 17 -17.94 39.49 9.86
N LYS A 18 -17.78 38.17 9.93
CA LYS A 18 -16.79 37.54 10.80
C LYS A 18 -15.42 38.03 10.34
N MET A 19 -14.93 39.08 11.01
CA MET A 19 -13.60 39.63 10.78
C MET A 19 -12.58 38.63 11.32
N HIS A 20 -12.24 37.61 10.53
CA HIS A 20 -11.07 36.79 10.84
C HIS A 20 -9.86 37.72 10.86
N ASN A 21 -9.10 37.67 11.95
CA ASN A 21 -7.89 38.45 12.14
C ASN A 21 -6.97 38.19 10.93
N SER A 22 -6.37 39.23 10.36
CA SER A 22 -5.61 39.13 9.10
C SER A 22 -4.45 38.13 9.18
N ASN A 23 -3.92 37.88 10.38
CA ASN A 23 -2.94 36.82 10.66
C ASN A 23 -3.52 35.40 10.59
N GLU A 24 -4.76 35.16 11.02
CA GLU A 24 -5.40 33.84 10.92
C GLU A 24 -5.76 33.49 9.48
N LYS A 25 -6.23 34.48 8.71
CA LYS A 25 -6.49 34.31 7.27
C LYS A 25 -5.21 33.94 6.51
N LYS A 26 -4.09 34.60 6.80
CA LYS A 26 -2.78 34.27 6.19
C LYS A 26 -2.35 32.84 6.51
N LYS A 27 -2.40 32.43 7.78
CA LYS A 27 -2.10 31.05 8.20
C LYS A 27 -3.01 30.02 7.52
N SER A 28 -4.30 30.33 7.36
CA SER A 28 -5.26 29.49 6.63
C SER A 28 -4.90 29.36 5.15
N VAL A 29 -4.54 30.47 4.49
CA VAL A 29 -4.13 30.46 3.07
C VAL A 29 -2.83 29.70 2.86
N ASP A 30 -1.85 29.85 3.75
CA ASP A 30 -0.57 29.12 3.66
C ASP A 30 -0.77 27.61 3.80
N TYR A 31 -1.65 27.18 4.71
CA TYR A 31 -2.05 25.79 4.81
C TYR A 31 -2.73 25.29 3.53
N LEU A 32 -3.67 26.07 2.97
CA LEU A 32 -4.35 25.74 1.72
C LEU A 32 -3.39 25.65 0.53
N ARG A 33 -2.37 26.52 0.45
CA ARG A 33 -1.30 26.43 -0.55
C ARG A 33 -0.51 25.14 -0.44
N LYS A 34 -0.13 24.74 0.78
CA LYS A 34 0.59 23.48 1.02
C LYS A 34 -0.26 22.28 0.62
N GLN A 35 -1.53 22.26 0.98
CA GLN A 35 -2.46 21.19 0.59
C GLN A 35 -2.65 21.14 -0.92
N SER A 36 -2.91 22.29 -1.55
CA SER A 36 -3.01 22.40 -3.01
C SER A 36 -1.76 21.87 -3.72
N ARG A 37 -0.56 22.23 -3.26
CA ARG A 37 0.70 21.74 -3.83
C ARG A 37 0.85 20.23 -3.69
N ARG A 38 0.53 19.66 -2.54
CA ARG A 38 0.57 18.19 -2.33
C ARG A 38 -0.39 17.47 -3.28
N ASN A 39 -1.62 17.97 -3.37
CA ASN A 39 -2.64 17.41 -4.25
C ASN A 39 -2.22 17.53 -5.73
N TYR A 40 -1.62 18.65 -6.12
CA TYR A 40 -1.11 18.86 -7.47
C TYR A 40 0.03 17.89 -7.79
N LEU A 41 0.98 17.71 -6.89
CA LEU A 41 2.11 16.80 -7.12
C LEU A 41 1.67 15.35 -7.27
N ALA A 42 0.67 14.93 -6.48
CA ALA A 42 0.07 13.60 -6.63
C ALA A 42 -0.57 13.45 -8.03
N LYS A 43 -1.44 14.39 -8.42
CA LYS A 43 -2.10 14.37 -9.74
C LYS A 43 -1.15 14.51 -10.91
N ARG A 44 -0.14 15.37 -10.80
CA ARG A 44 0.79 15.70 -11.89
C ARG A 44 1.48 14.47 -12.46
N LYS A 45 1.82 13.51 -11.60
CA LYS A 45 2.44 12.26 -12.06
C LYS A 45 1.46 11.49 -12.96
N ASP A 46 0.23 11.32 -12.49
CA ASP A 46 -0.80 10.56 -13.20
C ASP A 46 -1.20 11.26 -14.50
N ASP A 47 -1.37 12.59 -14.46
CA ASP A 47 -1.66 13.43 -15.64
C ASP A 47 -0.57 13.27 -16.70
N LYS A 48 0.71 13.23 -16.29
CA LYS A 48 1.84 13.07 -17.23
C LYS A 48 1.97 11.66 -17.81
N ILE A 49 1.56 10.64 -17.06
CA ILE A 49 1.50 9.27 -17.58
C ILE A 49 0.39 9.17 -18.62
N ALA A 50 -0.80 9.72 -18.32
CA ALA A 50 -1.92 9.73 -19.24
C ALA A 50 -1.58 10.50 -20.54
N GLU A 51 -0.96 11.67 -20.44
CA GLU A 51 -0.47 12.44 -21.59
C GLU A 51 0.51 11.61 -22.45
N LEU A 52 1.47 10.90 -21.84
CA LEU A 52 2.39 10.04 -22.58
C LEU A 52 1.68 8.85 -23.25
N GLU A 53 0.67 8.27 -22.61
CA GLU A 53 -0.14 7.19 -23.19
C GLU A 53 -0.97 7.65 -24.37
N ASP A 54 -1.56 8.84 -24.26
CA ASP A 54 -2.35 9.47 -25.32
C ASP A 54 -1.45 9.85 -26.50
N ASP A 55 -0.27 10.44 -26.24
CA ASP A 55 0.72 10.74 -27.27
C ASP A 55 1.13 9.48 -28.06
N ILE A 56 1.39 8.36 -27.38
CA ILE A 56 1.73 7.09 -28.04
C ILE A 56 0.55 6.57 -28.87
N ARG A 57 -0.67 6.66 -28.33
CA ARG A 57 -1.87 6.18 -29.03
C ARG A 57 -2.15 6.99 -30.28
N ASP A 58 -2.02 8.31 -30.19
CA ASP A 58 -2.21 9.22 -31.32
C ASP A 58 -1.13 8.96 -32.39
N ASP A 59 0.13 8.77 -31.99
CA ASP A 59 1.22 8.41 -32.92
C ASP A 59 0.93 7.09 -33.66
N GLU A 60 0.39 6.08 -32.97
CA GLU A 60 0.03 4.78 -33.57
C GLU A 60 -1.20 4.84 -34.46
N TYR A 61 -2.17 5.69 -34.11
CA TYR A 61 -3.40 5.85 -34.87
C TYR A 61 -3.20 6.70 -36.13
N LEU A 62 -2.41 7.78 -36.02
CA LEU A 62 -2.17 8.72 -37.11
C LEU A 62 -1.14 8.23 -38.12
N PHE A 63 -0.15 7.44 -37.68
CA PHE A 63 0.98 7.02 -38.52
C PHE A 63 1.24 5.52 -38.43
N GLU A 64 1.13 4.85 -39.58
CA GLU A 64 1.46 3.43 -39.74
C GLU A 64 2.98 3.20 -39.68
N ALA A 65 3.40 1.99 -39.33
CA ALA A 65 4.82 1.69 -39.09
C ALA A 65 5.71 1.84 -40.34
N GLU A 66 5.14 1.72 -41.54
CA GLU A 66 5.84 1.82 -42.82
C GLU A 66 6.14 3.27 -43.23
N GLU A 67 5.39 4.24 -42.68
CA GLU A 67 5.52 5.67 -43.03
C GLU A 67 6.58 6.40 -42.17
N LEU A 68 7.11 5.74 -41.14
CA LEU A 68 8.02 6.37 -40.18
C LEU A 68 9.47 6.31 -40.65
N THR A 69 10.18 7.40 -40.43
CA THR A 69 11.63 7.41 -40.51
C THR A 69 12.25 6.60 -39.35
N GLU A 70 13.48 6.15 -39.53
CA GLU A 70 14.19 5.38 -38.49
C GLU A 70 14.24 6.13 -37.14
N LYS A 71 14.45 7.45 -37.18
CA LYS A 71 14.49 8.28 -35.97
C LYS A 71 13.14 8.30 -35.24
N GLU A 72 12.04 8.50 -35.97
CA GLU A 72 10.70 8.53 -35.40
C GLU A 72 10.31 7.18 -34.81
N ARG A 73 10.77 6.09 -35.43
CA ARG A 73 10.61 4.73 -34.91
C ARG A 73 11.34 4.56 -33.58
N GLU A 74 12.61 4.97 -33.49
CA GLU A 74 13.39 4.91 -32.25
C GLU A 74 12.75 5.76 -31.13
N GLU A 75 12.25 6.95 -31.47
CA GLU A 75 11.53 7.83 -30.54
C GLU A 75 10.24 7.19 -30.02
N ARG A 76 9.43 6.60 -30.92
CA ARG A 76 8.19 5.90 -30.55
C ARG A 76 8.48 4.73 -29.62
N GLU A 77 9.50 3.92 -29.93
CA GLU A 77 9.91 2.84 -29.05
C GLU A 77 10.43 3.35 -27.71
N TYR A 78 11.17 4.45 -27.70
CA TYR A 78 11.65 5.08 -26.48
C TYR A 78 10.48 5.52 -25.58
N LYS A 79 9.45 6.18 -26.13
CA LYS A 79 8.23 6.55 -25.39
C LYS A 79 7.56 5.32 -24.77
N LYS A 80 7.44 4.22 -25.53
CA LYS A 80 6.87 2.94 -25.04
C LYS A 80 7.69 2.34 -23.89
N ARG A 81 9.01 2.28 -24.04
CA ARG A 81 9.93 1.80 -22.98
C ARG A 81 9.85 2.68 -21.73
N LEU A 82 9.76 3.99 -21.90
CA LEU A 82 9.61 4.91 -20.77
C LEU A 82 8.31 4.65 -20.01
N LEU A 83 7.20 4.49 -20.74
CA LEU A 83 5.91 4.17 -20.14
C LEU A 83 5.94 2.84 -19.37
N SER A 84 6.59 1.79 -19.90
CA SER A 84 6.69 0.51 -19.21
C SER A 84 7.47 0.63 -17.92
N ILE A 85 8.62 1.32 -17.93
CA ILE A 85 9.45 1.57 -16.75
C ILE A 85 8.64 2.30 -15.67
N VAL A 86 7.88 3.32 -16.04
CA VAL A 86 7.05 4.08 -15.08
C VAL A 86 5.97 3.19 -14.45
N LYS A 87 5.30 2.36 -15.25
CA LYS A 87 4.29 1.39 -14.76
C LYS A 87 4.90 0.34 -13.84
N GLU A 88 6.08 -0.16 -14.18
CA GLU A 88 6.82 -1.13 -13.35
C GLU A 88 7.25 -0.52 -12.02
N HIS A 89 7.74 0.73 -12.04
CA HIS A 89 8.09 1.46 -10.84
C HIS A 89 6.88 1.64 -9.90
N ASP A 90 5.70 1.95 -10.43
CA ASP A 90 4.49 2.08 -9.61
C ASP A 90 4.06 0.75 -9.00
N LYS A 91 4.10 -0.34 -9.77
CA LYS A 91 3.84 -1.70 -9.25
C LYS A 91 4.84 -2.09 -8.16
N ALA A 92 6.12 -1.78 -8.36
CA ALA A 92 7.17 -2.05 -7.36
C ALA A 92 6.93 -1.27 -6.06
N LYS A 93 6.49 -0.01 -6.17
CA LYS A 93 6.14 0.82 -5.01
C LYS A 93 4.94 0.26 -4.22
N GLU A 94 3.94 -0.28 -4.91
CA GLU A 94 2.80 -0.94 -4.25
C GLU A 94 3.25 -2.16 -3.45
N LEU A 95 4.13 -2.99 -4.02
CA LEU A 95 4.70 -4.15 -3.34
C LEU A 95 5.59 -3.75 -2.15
N GLU A 96 6.39 -2.70 -2.28
CA GLU A 96 7.24 -2.21 -1.19
C GLU A 96 6.41 -1.67 -0.02
N ASN A 97 5.31 -0.97 -0.30
CA ASN A 97 4.46 -0.38 0.73
C ASN A 97 3.87 -1.45 1.68
N ILE A 98 3.74 -2.69 1.23
CA ILE A 98 3.22 -3.81 2.02
C ILE A 98 4.18 -4.22 3.14
N GLN A 99 5.49 -4.03 2.99
CA GLN A 99 6.50 -4.48 3.96
C GLN A 99 7.03 -3.38 4.90
N ARG A 100 6.58 -2.13 4.77
CA ARG A 100 7.11 -1.02 5.57
C ARG A 100 6.44 -0.94 6.94
N TYR A 101 7.25 -0.78 8.00
CA TYR A 101 6.73 -0.46 9.34
C TYR A 101 5.95 0.85 9.31
N LYS A 102 4.67 0.81 9.68
CA LYS A 102 3.84 1.99 9.86
C LYS A 102 3.84 2.36 11.34
N MET A 103 4.30 3.57 11.68
CA MET A 103 4.22 4.06 13.06
C MET A 103 2.74 4.10 13.50
N PRO A 104 2.40 3.52 14.67
CA PRO A 104 1.05 3.62 15.21
C PRO A 104 0.64 5.10 15.30
N GLU A 105 -0.51 5.42 14.74
CA GLU A 105 -1.08 6.76 14.87
C GLU A 105 -1.74 6.86 16.26
N ASP A 106 -1.55 7.99 16.95
CA ASP A 106 -2.18 8.28 18.24
C ASP A 106 -3.67 8.61 18.03
N ARG A 107 -4.44 7.59 17.66
CA ARG A 107 -5.88 7.69 17.48
C ARG A 107 -6.53 7.25 18.80
N GLY A 108 -7.42 8.07 19.35
CA GLY A 108 -8.11 7.78 20.61
C GLY A 108 -8.85 6.43 20.61
N LYS A 109 -9.32 5.98 21.79
CA LYS A 109 -9.86 4.63 22.11
C LYS A 109 -10.80 3.94 21.10
N ASN A 110 -11.35 4.65 20.11
CA ASN A 110 -12.26 4.11 19.10
C ASN A 110 -11.62 3.86 17.72
N SER A 111 -10.30 3.95 17.59
CA SER A 111 -9.66 3.57 16.33
C SER A 111 -9.62 2.06 16.17
N LYS A 112 -10.21 1.58 15.07
CA LYS A 112 -10.00 0.21 14.62
C LYS A 112 -8.50 0.04 14.33
N ASN A 113 -7.90 -1.02 14.86
CA ASN A 113 -6.55 -1.42 14.50
C ASN A 113 -6.58 -1.84 13.02
N ASP A 114 -5.96 -1.06 12.15
CA ASP A 114 -5.79 -1.38 10.73
C ASP A 114 -4.65 -2.40 10.52
N TYR A 115 -4.40 -3.28 11.51
CA TYR A 115 -3.41 -4.34 11.36
C TYR A 115 -3.97 -5.34 10.34
N VAL A 116 -3.34 -5.37 9.17
CA VAL A 116 -3.66 -6.31 8.10
C VAL A 116 -2.49 -7.28 8.02
N GLU A 117 -2.73 -8.51 8.44
CA GLU A 117 -1.79 -9.61 8.23
C GLU A 117 -1.59 -9.81 6.73
N VAL A 118 -0.34 -9.67 6.29
CA VAL A 118 0.02 -9.69 4.86
C VAL A 118 -0.15 -11.10 4.28
N ASP A 119 0.07 -12.12 5.11
CA ASP A 119 0.02 -13.52 4.72
C ASP A 119 -1.34 -14.13 5.10
N LYS A 120 -2.10 -14.60 4.11
CA LYS A 120 -3.39 -15.27 4.34
C LYS A 120 -3.26 -16.54 5.19
N THR A 121 -2.07 -17.15 5.21
CA THR A 121 -1.78 -18.30 6.07
C THR A 121 -1.57 -17.93 7.53
N GLU A 122 -1.29 -16.65 7.82
CA GLU A 122 -1.20 -16.12 9.20
C GLU A 122 -2.56 -15.78 9.77
N SER A 123 -3.55 -15.52 8.92
CA SER A 123 -4.91 -15.13 9.31
C SER A 123 -5.77 -16.26 9.89
N VAL A 124 -5.31 -17.51 9.80
CA VAL A 124 -6.03 -18.64 10.39
C VAL A 124 -5.69 -18.79 11.88
N PRO A 125 -6.66 -19.20 12.72
CA PRO A 125 -6.37 -19.56 14.10
C PRO A 125 -5.22 -20.58 14.19
N PHE A 126 -4.29 -20.37 15.12
CA PHE A 126 -3.09 -21.20 15.35
C PHE A 126 -2.03 -21.18 14.23
N SER A 127 -2.00 -20.13 13.39
CA SER A 127 -1.01 -19.98 12.33
C SER A 127 0.44 -19.92 12.85
N GLU A 128 0.69 -19.15 13.91
CA GLU A 128 2.00 -19.04 14.56
C GLU A 128 2.48 -20.40 15.10
N GLN A 129 1.58 -21.15 15.73
CA GLN A 129 1.86 -22.49 16.26
C GLN A 129 2.29 -23.43 15.13
N LYS A 130 1.56 -23.42 14.01
CA LYS A 130 1.89 -24.23 12.82
C LYS A 130 3.21 -23.82 12.18
N LYS A 131 3.52 -22.52 12.11
CA LYS A 131 4.81 -22.04 11.59
C LYS A 131 5.95 -22.53 12.46
N TRP A 132 5.80 -22.43 13.77
CA TRP A 132 6.79 -22.92 14.73
C TRP A 132 6.99 -24.44 14.64
N GLU A 133 5.91 -25.23 14.59
CA GLU A 133 5.97 -26.68 14.42
C GLU A 133 6.65 -27.06 13.10
N ALA A 134 6.28 -26.40 11.99
CA ALA A 134 6.87 -26.66 10.69
C ALA A 134 8.38 -26.33 10.66
N GLU A 135 8.79 -25.21 11.27
CA GLU A 135 10.20 -24.83 11.35
C GLU A 135 11.01 -25.77 12.25
N ARG A 136 10.43 -26.21 13.37
CA ARG A 136 11.05 -27.23 14.25
C ARG A 136 11.20 -28.56 13.53
N ILE A 137 10.17 -29.02 12.82
CA ILE A 137 10.21 -30.24 12.02
C ILE A 137 11.26 -30.10 10.92
N ALA A 138 11.26 -28.99 10.18
CA ALA A 138 12.23 -28.73 9.12
C ALA A 138 13.67 -28.72 9.66
N SER A 139 13.91 -28.07 10.80
CA SER A 139 15.21 -28.07 11.47
C SER A 139 15.63 -29.45 11.97
N ALA A 140 14.68 -30.28 12.42
CA ALA A 140 14.96 -31.65 12.86
C ALA A 140 15.25 -32.60 11.68
N MET A 141 14.56 -32.40 10.56
CA MET A 141 14.77 -33.14 9.31
C MET A 141 15.99 -32.63 8.53
N TYR A 142 16.49 -31.44 8.85
CA TYR A 142 17.65 -30.84 8.21
C TYR A 142 18.90 -31.64 8.57
N SER A 143 19.39 -32.43 7.62
CA SER A 143 20.64 -33.18 7.74
C SER A 143 21.74 -32.46 6.99
N VAL A 144 22.79 -32.08 7.70
CA VAL A 144 24.03 -31.52 7.12
C VAL A 144 25.06 -32.64 6.96
N GLY A 145 25.46 -32.96 5.72
CA GLY A 145 26.45 -34.00 5.44
C GLY A 145 26.40 -34.56 4.00
N ALA A 146 27.35 -35.44 3.66
CA ALA A 146 27.42 -36.09 2.35
C ALA A 146 26.29 -37.12 2.16
N LYS A 147 25.52 -36.95 1.07
CA LYS A 147 24.27 -37.69 0.78
C LYS A 147 24.41 -39.23 0.69
N ASN A 148 25.64 -39.74 0.60
CA ASN A 148 25.94 -41.15 0.29
C ASN A 148 26.91 -41.80 1.29
N VAL A 149 27.02 -41.32 2.53
CA VAL A 149 27.74 -42.08 3.57
C VAL A 149 26.77 -43.13 4.13
N PRO A 150 27.10 -44.44 4.06
CA PRO A 150 26.27 -45.45 4.72
C PRO A 150 26.29 -45.17 6.22
N LYS A 151 25.14 -44.79 6.78
CA LYS A 151 24.98 -44.65 8.23
C LYS A 151 25.36 -45.98 8.87
N SER A 152 26.40 -45.99 9.71
CA SER A 152 26.83 -47.18 10.44
C SER A 152 25.68 -47.69 11.31
N LYS A 153 25.54 -49.02 11.42
CA LYS A 153 24.46 -49.69 12.17
C LYS A 153 24.39 -49.29 13.65
N ASP A 154 25.46 -48.72 14.19
CA ASP A 154 25.60 -48.36 15.60
C ASP A 154 24.88 -47.04 15.97
N GLU A 155 24.37 -46.28 15.01
CA GLU A 155 23.68 -45.00 15.26
C GLU A 155 22.15 -45.14 15.47
N GLN A 156 21.60 -46.36 15.45
CA GLN A 156 20.14 -46.58 15.42
C GLN A 156 19.58 -47.48 16.51
N GLU A 157 20.05 -47.41 17.75
CA GLU A 157 19.27 -47.96 18.88
C GLU A 157 19.33 -47.01 20.08
N TYR A 158 18.63 -45.88 19.97
CA TYR A 158 18.26 -45.10 21.14
C TYR A 158 16.83 -45.45 21.52
N GLU A 159 16.64 -46.04 22.70
CA GLU A 159 15.33 -46.25 23.30
C GLU A 159 14.76 -44.87 23.67
N LEU A 160 13.59 -44.53 23.12
CA LEU A 160 12.91 -43.27 23.43
C LEU A 160 12.26 -43.40 24.81
N LEU A 161 12.98 -43.01 25.87
CA LEU A 161 12.40 -42.85 27.20
C LEU A 161 11.63 -41.51 27.25
N ILE A 162 10.31 -41.58 27.05
CA ILE A 162 9.42 -40.43 27.28
C ILE A 162 9.06 -40.42 28.77
N ASP A 163 9.73 -39.58 29.55
CA ASP A 163 9.28 -39.26 30.92
C ASP A 163 7.95 -38.52 30.84
N SER A 164 6.87 -39.29 30.95
CA SER A 164 5.51 -38.77 30.96
C SER A 164 5.15 -38.37 32.39
N GLU A 165 5.38 -37.10 32.71
CA GLU A 165 4.57 -36.21 33.57
C GLU A 165 5.46 -35.10 34.17
N ILE A 166 5.29 -33.87 33.69
CA ILE A 166 5.78 -32.69 34.39
C ILE A 166 4.64 -32.22 35.30
N GLU A 167 4.70 -32.52 36.59
CA GLU A 167 3.72 -32.03 37.57
C GLU A 167 3.90 -30.51 37.76
N PHE A 168 3.02 -29.72 37.13
CA PHE A 168 3.07 -28.26 37.23
C PHE A 168 2.48 -27.81 38.56
N LYS A 169 3.31 -27.57 39.59
CA LYS A 169 2.86 -26.95 40.84
C LYS A 169 2.52 -25.47 40.55
N PRO A 170 1.26 -25.02 40.66
CA PRO A 170 0.95 -23.60 40.55
C PRO A 170 1.58 -22.87 41.73
N LYS A 171 2.31 -21.78 41.47
CA LYS A 171 2.74 -20.86 42.53
C LYS A 171 1.51 -20.19 43.13
N LEU A 172 1.32 -20.36 44.43
CA LEU A 172 0.38 -19.60 45.27
C LEU A 172 0.74 -18.11 45.28
#